data_AF-A0AAW5QW10-F1
#
_entry.id   AF-A0AAW5QW10-F1
#
_cell.length_a   1.000
_cell.length_b   1.000
_cell.length_c   1.000
_cell.angle_alpha   90.00
_cell.angle_beta   90.00
_cell.angle_gamma   90.00
#
_symmetry.space_group_name_H-M   'P 1'
#
loop_
_entity.id
_entity.type
_entity.pdbx_description
1 polymer ?
#
loop_
_entity_poly.entity_id
_entity_poly.type
_entity_poly.pdbx_seq_one_letter_code
_entity_poly.pdbx_strand_id
1 'polypeptide(L)'
;MKIKALIVASLAGASTLAGATTAHAQSADPIVGEVRTFAADWCPRDFLPADGRLLPVGGVYVKLFSLFSNKFGGDGRRTFALPMLKPEVDVNGKTLIRCIAYDGQYPARP
;
A
#
# COMPACT_ATOMS: atom_id res chain seq x y z
N MET A 1 -54.15 35.77 -42.96
CA MET A 1 -53.07 35.01 -43.63
C MET A 1 -52.20 34.37 -42.53
N LYS A 2 -52.75 33.38 -41.81
CA LYS A 2 -52.43 31.93 -41.86
C LYS A 2 -51.02 31.54 -41.35
N ILE A 3 -50.95 31.20 -40.04
CA ILE A 3 -50.44 29.92 -39.44
C ILE A 3 -48.95 29.59 -39.70
N LYS A 4 -48.08 29.40 -38.69
CA LYS A 4 -47.97 28.18 -37.85
C LYS A 4 -47.34 28.46 -36.47
N ALA A 5 -48.06 28.05 -35.42
CA ALA A 5 -47.49 27.67 -34.13
C ALA A 5 -47.23 26.15 -34.12
N LEU A 6 -46.13 25.73 -33.50
CA LEU A 6 -45.75 24.35 -33.14
C LEU A 6 -44.75 24.53 -31.99
N ILE A 7 -45.17 24.51 -30.72
CA ILE A 7 -45.36 23.35 -29.81
C ILE A 7 -44.23 22.32 -29.90
N VAL A 8 -43.56 22.10 -28.76
CA VAL A 8 -42.85 20.91 -28.20
C VAL A 8 -41.64 21.46 -27.39
N ALA A 9 -41.31 21.11 -26.15
CA ALA A 9 -41.94 20.39 -25.05
C ALA A 9 -41.08 20.64 -23.78
N SER A 10 -41.75 20.72 -22.64
CA SER A 10 -41.43 20.21 -21.30
C SER A 10 -39.97 20.08 -20.78
N LEU A 11 -39.83 20.50 -19.51
CA LEU A 11 -38.77 20.21 -18.53
C LEU A 11 -38.06 18.86 -18.69
N ALA A 12 -36.72 18.83 -18.59
CA ALA A 12 -35.98 18.03 -17.60
C ALA A 12 -34.46 18.10 -17.83
N GLY A 13 -33.71 18.28 -16.73
CA GLY A 13 -32.40 17.67 -16.59
C GLY A 13 -31.18 18.55 -16.84
N ALA A 14 -30.83 19.37 -15.85
CA ALA A 14 -29.43 19.69 -15.61
C ALA A 14 -28.64 18.37 -15.50
N SER A 15 -27.77 18.10 -16.46
CA SER A 15 -26.84 16.97 -16.41
C SER A 15 -25.43 17.47 -16.67
N THR A 16 -24.96 18.35 -15.79
CA THR A 16 -23.52 18.54 -15.57
C THR A 16 -22.98 17.32 -14.82
N LEU A 17 -22.82 16.20 -15.53
CA LEU A 17 -22.08 15.04 -15.02
C LEU A 17 -20.69 15.02 -15.68
N ALA A 18 -19.93 16.09 -15.43
CA ALA A 18 -18.47 16.05 -15.55
C ALA A 18 -17.84 15.97 -14.16
N GLY A 19 -18.39 15.10 -13.30
CA GLY A 19 -17.69 14.61 -12.13
C GLY A 19 -16.70 13.55 -12.59
N ALA A 20 -15.55 13.97 -13.11
CA ALA A 20 -14.42 13.07 -13.20
C ALA A 20 -14.06 12.70 -11.76
N THR A 21 -14.51 11.54 -11.29
CA THR A 21 -13.95 10.96 -10.09
C THR A 21 -12.46 10.82 -10.38
N THR A 22 -11.64 11.59 -9.68
CA THR A 22 -10.21 11.30 -9.62
C THR A 22 -10.12 9.90 -9.06
N ALA A 23 -9.88 8.92 -9.93
CA ALA A 23 -9.44 7.61 -9.52
C ALA A 23 -8.16 7.88 -8.73
N HIS A 24 -8.26 7.83 -7.40
CA HIS A 24 -7.08 7.83 -6.55
C HIS A 24 -6.37 6.52 -6.88
N ALA A 25 -5.42 6.57 -7.81
CA ALA A 25 -4.41 5.54 -7.93
C ALA A 25 -3.68 5.56 -6.59
N GLN A 26 -4.09 4.67 -5.69
CA GLN A 26 -3.29 4.32 -4.53
C GLN A 26 -1.95 3.89 -5.12
N SER A 27 -0.89 4.63 -4.83
CA SER A 27 0.43 4.42 -5.41
C SER A 27 0.72 2.93 -5.45
N ALA A 28 1.07 2.41 -6.62
CA ALA A 28 1.41 1.00 -6.77
C ALA A 28 2.61 0.64 -5.87
N ASP A 29 3.48 1.63 -5.63
CA ASP A 29 4.64 1.53 -4.77
C ASP A 29 4.24 1.47 -3.29
N PRO A 30 4.75 0.51 -2.52
CA PRO A 30 4.48 0.42 -1.09
C PRO A 30 5.12 1.58 -0.32
N ILE A 31 4.63 1.83 0.89
CA ILE A 31 5.32 2.73 1.83
C ILE A 31 6.41 1.92 2.55
N VAL A 32 7.62 2.46 2.69
CA VAL A 32 8.71 1.76 3.40
C VAL A 32 8.27 1.45 4.83
N GLY A 33 8.44 0.19 5.24
CA GLY A 33 8.01 -0.31 6.56
C GLY A 33 6.53 -0.73 6.62
N GLU A 34 5.76 -0.57 5.55
CA GLU A 34 4.39 -1.08 5.45
C GLU A 34 4.38 -2.61 5.57
N VAL A 35 3.41 -3.14 6.33
CA VAL A 35 3.19 -4.58 6.42
C VAL A 35 1.93 -4.96 5.65
N ARG A 36 2.08 -5.88 4.69
CA ARG A 36 0.96 -6.46 3.93
C ARG A 36 0.91 -7.97 4.15
N THR A 37 -0.31 -8.49 4.18
CA THR A 37 -0.57 -9.94 4.21
C THR A 37 -0.80 -10.42 2.78
N PHE A 38 -0.17 -11.53 2.41
CA PHE A 38 -0.30 -12.15 1.10
C PHE A 38 -0.81 -13.59 1.25
N ALA A 39 -1.70 -14.00 0.33
CA ALA A 39 -2.21 -15.38 0.26
C ALA A 39 -1.27 -16.36 -0.48
N ALA A 40 -0.09 -15.89 -0.86
CA ALA A 40 0.99 -16.67 -1.45
C ALA A 40 1.96 -17.14 -0.35
N ASP A 41 2.85 -18.08 -0.68
CA ASP A 41 3.87 -18.58 0.24
C ASP A 41 5.20 -17.78 0.17
N TRP A 42 5.18 -16.65 -0.53
CA TRP A 42 6.34 -15.80 -0.79
C TRP A 42 5.98 -14.31 -0.72
N CYS A 43 6.98 -13.47 -0.48
CA CYS A 43 6.82 -12.02 -0.46
C CYS A 43 7.15 -11.41 -1.82
N PRO A 44 6.27 -10.57 -2.39
CA PRO A 44 6.53 -9.84 -3.62
C PRO A 44 7.80 -8.99 -3.63
N ARG A 45 8.19 -8.53 -4.83
CA ARG A 45 9.29 -7.56 -4.99
C ARG A 45 9.09 -6.40 -4.02
N ASP A 46 10.20 -5.92 -3.44
CA ASP A 46 10.26 -4.85 -2.45
C ASP A 46 9.72 -5.21 -1.06
N PHE A 47 9.31 -6.47 -0.86
CA PHE A 47 8.91 -7.00 0.43
C PHE A 47 9.84 -8.13 0.92
N LEU A 48 9.92 -8.28 2.23
CA LEU A 48 10.56 -9.42 2.92
C LEU A 48 9.61 -10.05 3.93
N PRO A 49 9.73 -11.35 4.23
CA PRO A 49 8.97 -11.96 5.33
C PRO A 49 9.26 -11.25 6.65
N ALA A 50 8.21 -10.97 7.43
CA ALA A 50 8.33 -10.37 8.76
C ALA A 50 8.64 -11.46 9.81
N ASP A 51 9.82 -12.06 9.71
CA ASP A 51 10.23 -13.28 10.41
C ASP A 51 11.33 -13.07 11.47
N GLY A 52 11.66 -11.81 11.80
CA GLY A 52 12.70 -11.52 12.78
C GLY A 52 14.14 -11.61 12.27
N ARG A 53 14.37 -11.82 10.97
CA ARG A 53 15.73 -11.93 10.41
C ARG A 53 16.57 -10.67 10.65
N LEU A 54 17.88 -10.86 10.78
CA LEU A 54 18.87 -9.79 10.77
C LEU A 54 19.19 -9.36 9.34
N LEU A 55 19.20 -8.04 9.11
CA LEU A 55 19.56 -7.38 7.86
C LEU A 55 20.74 -6.43 8.07
N PRO A 56 21.58 -6.23 7.04
CA PRO A 56 22.63 -5.22 7.11
C PRO A 56 22.02 -3.81 7.08
N VAL A 57 22.61 -2.88 7.83
CA VAL A 57 22.17 -1.47 7.89
C VAL A 57 22.33 -0.74 6.53
N GLY A 58 23.25 -1.21 5.68
CA GLY A 58 23.57 -0.58 4.40
C GLY A 58 22.86 -1.17 3.17
N GLY A 59 23.21 -0.66 1.99
CA GLY A 59 22.69 -1.12 0.71
C GLY A 59 21.21 -0.78 0.52
N VAL A 60 20.43 -1.74 0.04
CA VAL A 60 19.00 -1.56 -0.28
C VAL A 60 18.11 -1.37 0.97
N TYR A 61 18.61 -1.65 2.17
CA TYR A 61 17.83 -1.59 3.42
C TYR A 61 17.98 -0.28 4.21
N VAL A 62 18.73 0.70 3.69
CA VAL A 62 19.01 1.96 4.39
C VAL A 62 17.74 2.75 4.71
N LYS A 63 16.74 2.75 3.81
CA LYS A 63 15.44 3.40 4.03
C LYS A 63 14.66 2.76 5.16
N LEU A 64 14.68 1.43 5.24
CA LEU A 64 13.99 0.70 6.29
C LEU A 64 14.69 0.92 7.65
N PHE A 65 16.02 0.87 7.68
CA PHE A 65 16.80 1.14 8.89
C PHE A 65 16.57 2.56 9.43
N SER A 66 16.45 3.58 8.59
CA SER A 66 16.19 4.95 9.08
C SER A 66 14.84 5.10 9.79
N LEU A 67 13.89 4.20 9.54
CA LEU A 67 12.61 4.13 10.26
C LEU A 67 12.69 3.25 11.51
N PHE A 68 13.35 2.10 11.42
CA PHE A 68 13.30 1.07 12.46
C PHE A 68 14.42 1.19 13.49
N SER A 69 15.56 1.75 13.09
CA SER A 69 16.83 1.62 13.82
C SER A 69 17.06 0.14 14.19
N ASN A 70 17.46 -0.16 15.43
CA ASN A 70 17.60 -1.52 15.95
C ASN A 70 16.44 -1.93 16.88
N LYS A 71 15.24 -1.34 16.74
CA LYS A 71 14.11 -1.55 17.65
C LYS A 71 13.71 -3.02 17.83
N PHE A 72 13.89 -3.84 16.79
CA PHE A 72 13.54 -5.26 16.81
C PHE A 72 14.73 -6.20 17.05
N GLY A 73 15.93 -5.65 17.28
CA GLY A 73 17.17 -6.42 17.45
C GLY A 73 18.29 -5.97 16.51
N GLY A 74 19.42 -6.68 16.60
CA GLY A 74 20.67 -6.30 15.93
C GLY A 74 21.51 -5.31 16.75
N ASP A 75 22.70 -4.98 16.24
CA ASP A 75 23.67 -4.11 16.94
C ASP A 75 23.48 -2.61 16.63
N GLY A 76 22.63 -2.27 15.66
CA GLY A 76 22.37 -0.89 15.23
C GLY A 76 23.54 -0.21 14.51
N ARG A 77 24.67 -0.90 14.31
CA ARG A 77 25.87 -0.37 13.64
C ARG A 77 26.13 -1.10 12.32
N ARG A 78 25.99 -2.42 12.32
CA ARG A 78 26.19 -3.31 11.18
C ARG A 78 24.88 -3.99 10.80
N THR A 79 24.05 -4.33 11.78
CA THR A 79 22.80 -5.06 11.57
C THR A 79 21.63 -4.48 12.34
N PHE A 80 20.43 -4.74 11.83
CA PHE A 80 19.16 -4.53 12.51
C PHE A 80 18.22 -5.70 12.21
N ALA A 81 17.23 -5.94 13.05
CA ALA A 81 16.25 -7.00 12.79
C ALA A 81 14.94 -6.47 12.21
N LEU A 82 14.27 -7.31 11.43
CA LEU A 82 12.84 -7.15 11.12
C LEU A 82 11.98 -7.50 12.34
N PRO A 83 10.72 -7.03 12.42
CA PRO A 83 9.78 -7.56 13.39
C PRO A 83 9.51 -9.04 13.10
N MET A 84 9.34 -9.83 14.16
CA MET A 84 8.78 -11.17 14.07
C MET A 84 7.27 -11.07 14.27
N LEU A 85 6.50 -11.23 13.20
CA LEU A 85 5.05 -11.16 13.24
C LEU A 85 4.47 -12.57 13.28
N LYS A 86 3.40 -12.74 14.08
CA LYS A 86 2.67 -14.01 14.09
C LYS A 86 2.08 -14.27 12.70
N PRO A 87 2.08 -15.53 12.23
CA PRO A 87 1.37 -15.90 11.01
C PRO A 87 -0.12 -15.58 11.16
N GLU A 88 -0.73 -15.14 10.06
CA GLU A 88 -2.16 -14.94 9.97
C GLU A 88 -2.77 -16.21 9.34
N VAL A 89 -3.98 -16.59 9.75
CA VAL A 89 -4.65 -17.81 9.27
C VAL A 89 -6.03 -17.42 8.79
N ASP A 90 -6.42 -17.88 7.61
CA ASP A 90 -7.75 -17.63 7.07
C ASP A 90 -8.83 -18.48 7.76
N VAL A 91 -10.09 -18.28 7.36
CA VAL A 91 -11.24 -19.03 7.90
C VAL A 91 -11.20 -20.53 7.61
N ASN A 92 -10.36 -20.97 6.67
CA ASN A 92 -10.21 -22.37 6.27
C ASN A 92 -8.95 -23.02 6.89
N GLY A 93 -8.22 -22.32 7.74
CA GLY A 93 -6.99 -22.83 8.36
C GLY A 93 -5.73 -22.67 7.49
N LYS A 94 -5.80 -21.95 6.37
CA LYS A 94 -4.63 -21.69 5.51
C LYS A 94 -3.81 -20.54 6.08
N THR A 95 -2.50 -20.74 6.18
CA THR A 95 -1.56 -19.70 6.63
C THR A 95 -1.32 -18.66 5.54
N LEU A 96 -1.36 -17.38 5.91
CA LEU A 96 -1.03 -16.24 5.07
C LEU A 96 0.32 -15.67 5.50
N ILE A 97 1.16 -15.30 4.54
CA ILE A 97 2.47 -14.72 4.83
C ILE A 97 2.33 -13.21 5.09
N ARG A 98 2.98 -12.74 6.14
CA ARG A 98 3.09 -11.31 6.43
C ARG A 98 4.43 -10.80 5.98
N CYS A 99 4.43 -9.83 5.08
CA CYS A 99 5.63 -9.26 4.52
C CYS A 99 5.73 -7.77 4.80
N ILE A 100 6.96 -7.29 4.97
CA ILE A 100 7.29 -5.90 5.23
C ILE A 100 8.02 -5.30 4.03
N ALA A 101 7.58 -4.11 3.60
CA ALA A 101 8.22 -3.37 2.53
C ALA A 101 9.57 -2.83 2.98
N TYR A 102 10.65 -3.25 2.30
CA TYR A 102 12.00 -2.73 2.57
C TYR A 102 12.41 -1.59 1.63
N ASP A 103 11.70 -1.43 0.52
CA ASP A 103 11.82 -0.32 -0.42
C ASP A 103 10.42 0.24 -0.76
N GLY A 104 10.37 1.39 -1.43
CA GLY A 104 9.15 2.11 -1.78
C GLY A 104 9.18 3.59 -1.41
N GLN A 105 7.99 4.17 -1.26
CA GLN A 105 7.79 5.56 -0.86
C GLN A 105 8.16 5.75 0.61
N TYR A 106 9.02 6.73 0.91
CA TYR A 106 9.37 7.04 2.29
C TYR A 106 8.19 7.78 2.97
N PRO A 107 7.76 7.38 4.18
CA PRO A 107 6.61 7.99 4.84
C PRO A 107 6.88 9.45 5.21
N ALA A 108 5.94 10.34 4.89
CA ALA A 108 5.96 11.73 5.34
C ALA A 108 5.64 11.79 6.84
N ARG A 109 6.44 12.54 7.61
CA ARG A 109 6.11 12.85 9.00
C ARG A 109 5.11 14.03 9.03
N PRO A 110 4.00 13.93 9.77
CA PRO A 110 3.07 15.05 9.99
C PRO A 110 3.75 16.26 10.64
#